data_AF-A0A6N2NAZ9-F1
#
_entry.id   AF-A0A6N2NAZ9-F1
#
_cell.length_a   1.000
_cell.length_b   1.000
_cell.length_c   1.000
_cell.angle_alpha   90.00
_cell.angle_beta   90.00
_cell.angle_gamma   90.00
#
_symmetry.space_group_name_H-M   'P 1'
#
loop_
_entity.id
_entity.type
_entity.pdbx_description
1 polymer ?
#
loop_
_entity_poly.entity_id
_entity_poly.type
_entity_poly.pdbx_seq_one_letter_code
_entity_poly.pdbx_strand_id
1 'polypeptide(L)'
;MSSSNSPCAACKFLRRKCTQECVFAPYFPPDQPQKFASVHKVFGASNVAKLLNELNAAQREDAVNSLAYEAEERLRDPVYGCVGLIS
;
A
#
# COMPACT_ATOMS: atom_id res chain seq x y z
N MET A 1 -16.81 -7.18 -6.48
CA MET A 1 -17.73 -6.69 -5.42
C MET A 1 -17.36 -7.36 -4.11
N SER A 2 -16.47 -6.74 -3.33
CA SER A 2 -16.16 -7.21 -1.98
C SER A 2 -16.93 -6.35 -0.99
N SER A 3 -18.22 -6.62 -0.91
CA SER A 3 -19.11 -6.10 0.13
C SER A 3 -18.97 -6.97 1.38
N SER A 4 -17.81 -6.92 2.03
CA SER A 4 -17.61 -7.50 3.35
C SER A 4 -17.43 -6.35 4.34
N ASN A 5 -18.20 -6.36 5.44
CA ASN A 5 -18.18 -5.35 6.52
C ASN A 5 -16.80 -5.12 7.19
N SER A 6 -15.74 -5.77 6.70
CA SER A 6 -14.38 -5.65 7.18
C SER A 6 -13.67 -4.44 6.55
N PRO A 7 -13.04 -3.56 7.36
CA PRO A 7 -12.23 -2.48 6.83
C PRO A 7 -11.02 -3.04 6.06
N CYS A 8 -10.59 -2.35 5.00
CA CYS A 8 -9.35 -2.70 4.28
C CYS A 8 -8.13 -2.65 5.22
N ALA A 9 -7.02 -3.28 4.83
CA ALA A 9 -5.81 -3.32 5.66
C ALA A 9 -5.32 -1.92 6.07
N ALA A 10 -5.40 -0.94 5.16
CA ALA A 10 -5.05 0.45 5.44
C ALA A 10 -5.92 1.07 6.52
N CYS A 11 -7.25 1.00 6.38
CA CYS A 11 -8.17 1.58 7.34
C CYS A 11 -8.12 0.87 8.70
N LYS A 12 -7.93 -0.45 8.70
CA LYS A 12 -7.70 -1.24 9.91
C LYS A 12 -6.44 -0.80 10.65
N PHE A 13 -5.33 -0.62 9.92
CA PHE A 13 -4.05 -0.17 10.49
C PHE A 13 -4.14 1.27 11.05
N LEU A 14 -4.77 2.17 10.28
CA LEU A 14 -4.95 3.57 10.65
C LEU A 14 -6.08 3.81 11.67
N ARG A 15 -6.79 2.75 12.09
CA ARG A 15 -7.93 2.81 13.03
C ARG A 15 -9.01 3.81 12.62
N ARG A 16 -9.34 3.86 11.33
CA ARG A 16 -10.38 4.74 10.77
C ARG A 16 -11.47 3.95 10.05
N LYS A 17 -12.63 4.58 9.86
CA LYS A 17 -13.75 3.98 9.12
C LYS A 17 -13.36 3.79 7.64
N CYS A 18 -13.63 2.61 7.09
CA CYS A 18 -13.47 2.33 5.67
C CYS A 18 -14.78 2.68 4.94
N THR A 19 -14.74 3.67 4.06
CA THR A 19 -15.88 4.11 3.24
C THR A 19 -15.83 3.48 1.85
N GLN A 20 -16.93 3.60 1.09
CA GLN A 20 -16.98 3.12 -0.31
C GLN A 20 -16.00 3.87 -1.22
N GLU A 21 -15.67 5.12 -0.88
CA GLU A 21 -14.72 5.97 -1.61
C GLU A 21 -13.25 5.78 -1.15
N CYS A 22 -12.97 4.74 -0.36
CA CYS A 22 -11.63 4.51 0.17
C CYS A 22 -10.64 4.15 -0.95
N VAL A 23 -9.71 5.07 -1.24
CA VAL A 23 -8.67 4.89 -2.27
C VAL A 23 -7.76 3.68 -2.03
N PHE A 24 -7.63 3.23 -0.79
CA PHE A 24 -6.79 2.07 -0.43
C PHE A 24 -7.52 0.74 -0.55
N ALA A 25 -8.86 0.74 -0.47
CA ALA A 25 -9.63 -0.49 -0.33
C ALA A 25 -9.46 -1.47 -1.51
N PRO A 26 -9.35 -1.03 -2.77
CA PRO A 26 -9.12 -1.94 -3.89
C PRO A 26 -7.75 -2.64 -3.86
N TYR A 27 -6.75 -2.04 -3.21
CA TYR A 27 -5.34 -2.45 -3.37
C TYR A 27 -4.71 -3.04 -2.10
N PHE A 28 -5.31 -2.76 -0.94
CA PHE A 28 -4.85 -3.24 0.37
C PHE A 28 -5.96 -4.07 1.05
N PRO A 29 -6.20 -5.30 0.59
CA PRO A 29 -7.27 -6.12 1.10
C PRO A 29 -6.95 -6.60 2.54
N PRO A 30 -7.97 -6.91 3.37
CA PRO A 30 -7.80 -7.16 4.80
C PRO A 30 -6.97 -8.41 5.13
N ASP A 31 -6.83 -9.35 4.20
CA ASP A 31 -6.01 -10.56 4.27
C ASP A 31 -4.51 -10.27 4.13
N GLN A 32 -4.12 -9.08 3.66
CA GLN A 32 -2.72 -8.68 3.45
C GLN A 32 -2.31 -7.48 4.33
N PRO A 33 -2.37 -7.60 5.67
CA PRO A 33 -2.06 -6.47 6.56
C PRO A 33 -0.60 -6.01 6.48
N GLN A 34 0.34 -6.94 6.23
CA GLN A 34 1.76 -6.62 6.12
C GLN A 34 2.07 -5.74 4.91
N LYS A 35 1.37 -5.95 3.79
CA LYS A 35 1.54 -5.14 2.57
C LYS A 35 1.35 -3.65 2.86
N PHE A 36 0.29 -3.28 3.57
CA PHE A 36 0.07 -1.89 3.95
C PHE A 36 1.07 -1.42 5.02
N ALA A 37 1.41 -2.27 6.00
CA ALA A 37 2.35 -1.90 7.06
C ALA A 37 3.73 -1.53 6.50
N SER A 38 4.26 -2.32 5.56
CA SER A 38 5.53 -2.05 4.89
C SER A 38 5.47 -0.74 4.10
N VAL A 39 4.47 -0.61 3.24
CA VAL A 39 4.26 0.60 2.41
C VAL A 39 4.09 1.85 3.27
N HIS A 40 3.32 1.77 4.35
CA HIS A 40 3.13 2.87 5.30
C HIS A 40 4.44 3.27 6.00
N LYS A 41 5.24 2.29 6.41
CA LYS A 41 6.50 2.54 7.13
C LYS A 41 7.54 3.22 6.23
N VAL A 42 7.59 2.87 4.94
CA VAL A 42 8.60 3.39 4.01
C VAL A 42 8.16 4.68 3.33
N PHE A 43 6.92 4.72 2.82
CA PHE A 43 6.43 5.84 2.01
C PHE A 43 5.46 6.76 2.75
N GLY A 44 4.75 6.23 3.76
CA GLY A 44 3.70 6.96 4.48
C GLY A 44 2.35 6.95 3.74
N ALA A 45 1.25 6.87 4.51
CA ALA A 45 -0.10 6.80 3.94
C ALA A 45 -0.44 7.99 3.04
N SER A 46 -0.06 9.21 3.42
CA SER A 46 -0.40 10.42 2.68
C SER A 46 0.25 10.47 1.30
N ASN A 47 1.53 10.09 1.20
CA ASN A 47 2.25 10.07 -0.07
C ASN A 47 1.67 9.02 -1.02
N VAL A 48 1.35 7.84 -0.48
CA VAL A 48 0.72 6.77 -1.27
C VAL A 48 -0.67 7.18 -1.74
N ALA A 49 -1.49 7.79 -0.89
CA ALA A 49 -2.80 8.30 -1.29
C ALA A 49 -2.68 9.36 -2.40
N LYS A 50 -1.72 10.29 -2.27
CA LYS A 50 -1.46 11.32 -3.27
C LYS A 50 -1.08 10.71 -4.62
N LEU A 51 -0.10 9.80 -4.62
CA LEU A 51 0.34 9.09 -5.82
C LEU A 51 -0.81 8.32 -6.50
N LEU A 52 -1.61 7.57 -5.72
CA LEU A 52 -2.74 6.83 -6.29
C LEU A 52 -3.77 7.76 -6.93
N ASN A 53 -4.02 8.94 -6.36
CA ASN A 53 -4.94 9.91 -6.95
C ASN A 53 -4.40 10.55 -8.25
N GLU A 54 -3.07 10.69 -8.38
CA GLU A 54 -2.41 11.22 -9.58
C GLU A 54 -2.34 10.19 -10.73
N LEU A 55 -2.37 8.90 -10.40
CA LEU A 55 -2.32 7.82 -11.39
C LEU A 55 -3.69 7.47 -11.99
N ASN A 56 -3.65 7.04 -13.26
CA ASN A 56 -4.78 6.42 -13.93
C ASN A 56 -5.17 5.12 -13.22
N ALA A 57 -6.47 4.81 -13.15
CA ALA A 57 -6.96 3.64 -12.42
C ALA A 57 -6.30 2.32 -12.87
N ALA A 58 -6.01 2.18 -14.16
CA ALA A 58 -5.35 1.00 -14.72
C ALA A 58 -3.91 0.78 -14.22
N GLN A 59 -3.22 1.83 -13.76
CA GLN A 59 -1.83 1.76 -13.30
C GLN A 59 -1.70 1.62 -11.78
N ARG A 60 -2.80 1.87 -11.04
CA ARG A 60 -2.77 1.91 -9.57
C ARG A 60 -2.44 0.56 -8.94
N GLU A 61 -2.90 -0.53 -9.53
CA GLU A 61 -2.60 -1.87 -9.03
C GLU A 61 -1.11 -2.19 -9.14
N ASP A 62 -0.53 -1.97 -10.32
CA ASP A 62 0.91 -2.15 -10.57
C ASP A 62 1.74 -1.23 -9.67
N ALA A 63 1.35 0.04 -9.52
CA ALA A 63 2.04 0.97 -8.64
C ALA A 63 2.04 0.50 -7.17
N VAL A 64 0.92 -0.03 -6.66
CA VAL A 64 0.85 -0.57 -5.29
C VAL A 64 1.71 -1.82 -5.13
N ASN A 65 1.77 -2.67 -6.15
CA ASN A 65 2.64 -3.86 -6.12
C ASN A 65 4.12 -3.47 -6.10
N SER A 66 4.54 -2.51 -6.94
CA SER A 66 5.90 -1.97 -6.93
C SER A 66 6.26 -1.32 -5.60
N LEU A 67 5.38 -0.47 -5.05
CA LEU A 67 5.60 0.14 -3.73
C LEU A 67 5.70 -0.91 -2.61
N ALA A 68 4.88 -1.96 -2.65
CA ALA A 68 4.96 -3.02 -1.65
C ALA A 68 6.30 -3.75 -1.71
N TYR A 69 6.75 -4.11 -2.92
CA TYR A 69 8.04 -4.74 -3.15
C TYR A 69 9.19 -3.85 -2.67
N GLU A 70 9.25 -2.59 -3.11
CA GLU A 70 10.29 -1.64 -2.71
C GLU A 70 10.31 -1.42 -1.20
N ALA A 71 9.13 -1.34 -0.57
CA ALA A 71 9.03 -1.18 0.87
C ALA A 71 9.57 -2.41 1.61
N GLU A 72 9.23 -3.63 1.16
CA GLU A 72 9.72 -4.85 1.78
C GLU A 72 11.25 -4.97 1.68
N GLU A 73 11.82 -4.69 0.50
CA GLU A 73 13.27 -4.73 0.31
C GLU A 73 13.98 -3.66 1.14
N ARG A 74 13.42 -2.45 1.25
CA ARG A 74 13.98 -1.39 2.11
C ARG A 74 13.88 -1.72 3.60
N LEU A 75 12.92 -2.54 4.02
CA LEU A 75 12.84 -3.00 5.41
C LEU A 75 13.84 -4.13 5.70
N ARG A 76 14.20 -4.93 4.70
CA ARG A 76 15.22 -5.99 4.81
C ARG A 76 16.63 -5.42 4.76
N ASP A 77 16.87 -4.50 3.83
CA ASP A 77 18.11 -3.73 3.70
C ASP A 77 17.80 -2.23 3.85
N PRO A 78 17.95 -1.67 5.06
CA PRO A 78 17.72 -0.26 5.31
C PRO A 78 18.69 0.70 4.60
N VAL A 79 19.82 0.19 4.08
CA VAL A 79 20.86 0.99 3.43
C VAL A 79 20.58 1.07 1.93
N TYR A 80 20.42 -0.06 1.26
CA TYR A 80 20.31 -0.11 -0.21
C TYR A 80 18.92 -0.51 -0.72
N GLY A 81 18.11 -1.21 0.08
CA GLY A 81 16.82 -1.73 -0.35
C GLY A 81 16.90 -2.49 -1.67
N CYS A 82 15.97 -2.23 -2.58
CA CYS A 82 15.95 -2.87 -3.91
C CYS A 82 17.13 -2.47 -4.82
N VAL A 83 17.88 -1.40 -4.51
CA VAL A 83 19.06 -0.99 -5.29
C VAL A 83 20.19 -2.01 -5.14
N GLY A 84 20.30 -2.67 -3.97
CA GLY A 84 21.27 -3.73 -3.74
C GLY A 84 21.09 -4.96 -4.63
N LEU A 85 19.90 -5.15 -5.22
CA LEU A 85 19.58 -6.30 -6.09
C LEU A 85 19.98 -6.09 -7.55
N ILE A 86 20.27 -4.85 -7.95
CA ILE A 86 20.58 -4.45 -9.34
C ILE A 86 22.02 -3.92 -9.49
N SER A 87 22.83 -4.00 -8.43
CA SER A 87 24.19 -3.45 -8.37
C SER A 87 25.25 -4.43 -8.88
#